data_AF-A0A1Y3CPV3-F1
#
_entry.id   AF-A0A1Y3CPV3-F1
#
_cell.length_a   1.000
_cell.length_b   1.000
_cell.length_c   1.000
_cell.angle_alpha   90.00
_cell.angle_beta   90.00
_cell.angle_gamma   90.00
#
_symmetry.space_group_name_H-M   'P 1'
#
loop_
_entity.id
_entity.type
_entity.pdbx_description
1 polymer ?
#
loop_
_entity_poly.entity_id
_entity_poly.type
_entity_poly.pdbx_seq_one_letter_code
_entity_poly.pdbx_strand_id
1 'polypeptide(L)'
;MAVKTNRNIPQSVKVHRRIEAEVALALSNQALEYEKLLQEQNAENNSNESDKIQKLRLTLSQRESQIDHLQLEMTELINQGQRSNELSELVRDLKYEVGKKQKTITRLNNDLTQGQFVTGELLLFVSKSLVVHNWKDSWKWISNWAFGLVMFFAVTPIPPELLAVLPEQFRFYVIAWIAFCGMVGRYLNQSK
;
A
#
# COMPACT_ATOMS: atom_id res chain seq x y z
N MET A 1 -108.31 26.18 -5.05
CA MET A 1 -108.11 24.86 -5.68
C MET A 1 -107.01 25.00 -6.73
N ALA A 2 -105.85 24.37 -6.55
CA ALA A 2 -104.76 24.43 -7.54
C ALA A 2 -104.66 23.08 -8.26
N VAL A 3 -104.89 23.10 -9.57
CA VAL A 3 -104.84 21.92 -10.45
C VAL A 3 -103.38 21.53 -10.64
N LYS A 4 -102.99 20.38 -10.10
CA LYS A 4 -101.64 19.82 -10.22
C LYS A 4 -101.55 19.09 -11.57
N THR A 5 -101.12 19.78 -12.63
CA THR A 5 -100.87 19.15 -13.93
C THR A 5 -99.62 18.28 -13.89
N ASN A 6 -99.79 16.97 -13.81
CA ASN A 6 -98.70 16.00 -13.93
C ASN A 6 -98.38 15.78 -15.43
N ARG A 7 -97.43 16.56 -15.98
CA ARG A 7 -96.99 16.39 -17.37
C ARG A 7 -96.01 15.22 -17.44
N ASN A 8 -96.45 14.12 -18.05
CA ASN A 8 -95.64 12.92 -18.20
C ASN A 8 -94.54 13.16 -19.25
N ILE A 9 -93.27 13.01 -18.86
CA ILE A 9 -92.12 13.26 -19.75
C ILE A 9 -92.02 12.10 -20.77
N PRO A 10 -91.91 12.37 -22.07
CA PRO A 10 -91.80 11.34 -23.10
C PRO A 10 -90.53 10.47 -22.92
N GLN A 11 -90.62 9.18 -23.24
CA GLN A 11 -89.52 8.23 -23.00
C GLN A 11 -88.23 8.59 -23.76
N SER A 12 -88.32 9.14 -24.97
CA SER A 12 -87.16 9.56 -25.76
C SER A 12 -86.29 10.59 -25.03
N VAL A 13 -86.92 11.57 -24.36
CA VAL A 13 -86.23 12.62 -23.58
C VAL A 13 -85.58 12.04 -22.34
N LYS A 14 -86.16 11.01 -21.72
CA LYS A 14 -85.54 10.31 -20.57
C LYS A 14 -84.30 9.54 -21.01
N VAL A 15 -84.33 8.93 -22.20
CA VAL A 15 -83.17 8.22 -22.77
C VAL A 15 -82.06 9.20 -23.14
N HIS A 16 -82.37 10.33 -23.79
CA HIS A 16 -81.37 11.35 -24.10
C HIS A 16 -80.69 11.90 -22.85
N ARG A 17 -81.45 12.23 -21.80
CA ARG A 17 -80.86 12.68 -20.52
C ARG A 17 -79.98 11.62 -19.86
N ARG A 18 -80.32 10.34 -20.00
CA ARG A 18 -79.47 9.24 -19.48
C ARG A 18 -78.18 9.14 -20.28
N ILE A 19 -78.26 9.21 -21.61
CA ILE A 19 -77.08 9.21 -22.48
C ILE A 19 -76.20 10.43 -22.17
N GLU A 20 -76.78 11.63 -22.07
CA GLU A 20 -76.04 12.84 -21.71
C GLU A 20 -75.38 12.72 -20.33
N ALA A 21 -76.08 12.14 -19.35
CA ALA A 21 -75.53 11.89 -18.02
C ALA A 21 -74.41 10.84 -18.03
N GLU A 22 -74.56 9.76 -18.79
CA GLU A 22 -73.54 8.72 -18.95
C GLU A 22 -72.32 9.24 -19.71
N VAL A 23 -72.52 10.05 -20.74
CA VAL A 23 -71.43 10.72 -21.48
C VAL A 23 -70.70 11.71 -20.57
N ALA A 24 -71.42 12.52 -19.78
CA ALA A 24 -70.80 13.42 -18.81
C ALA A 24 -70.03 12.65 -17.71
N LEU A 25 -70.58 11.53 -17.25
CA LEU A 25 -69.93 10.66 -16.28
C LEU A 25 -68.65 10.05 -16.88
N ALA A 26 -68.72 9.50 -18.10
CA ALA A 26 -67.56 8.96 -18.82
C ALA A 26 -66.47 10.02 -19.02
N LEU A 27 -66.85 11.24 -19.42
CA LEU A 27 -65.93 12.36 -19.57
C LEU A 27 -65.26 12.73 -18.23
N SER A 28 -66.02 12.73 -17.13
CA SER A 28 -65.50 13.02 -15.80
C SER A 28 -64.55 11.93 -15.29
N ASN A 29 -64.85 10.65 -15.55
CA ASN A 29 -63.97 9.54 -15.21
C ASN A 29 -62.66 9.62 -15.99
N GLN A 30 -62.75 9.95 -17.28
CA GLN A 30 -61.59 10.11 -18.13
C GLN A 30 -60.69 11.27 -17.66
N ALA A 31 -61.27 12.42 -17.30
CA ALA A 31 -60.53 13.54 -16.73
C ALA A 31 -59.81 13.15 -15.43
N LEU A 32 -60.48 12.38 -14.57
CA LEU A 32 -59.92 11.89 -13.31
C LEU A 32 -58.79 10.88 -13.52
N GLU A 33 -58.84 10.05 -14.55
CA GLU A 33 -57.71 9.17 -14.92
C GLU A 33 -56.49 9.96 -15.40
N TYR A 34 -56.67 11.00 -16.23
CA TYR A 34 -55.55 11.85 -16.65
C TYR A 34 -54.87 12.56 -15.49
N GLU A 35 -55.64 13.07 -14.52
CA GLU A 35 -55.06 13.69 -13.33
C GLU A 35 -54.25 12.69 -12.49
N LYS A 36 -54.75 11.45 -12.33
CA LYS A 36 -54.00 10.39 -11.63
C LYS A 36 -52.68 10.06 -12.31
N LEU A 37 -52.68 9.93 -13.64
CA LEU A 37 -51.46 9.65 -14.41
C LEU A 37 -50.41 10.75 -14.25
N LEU A 38 -50.85 12.02 -14.30
CA LEU A 38 -49.95 13.16 -14.06
C LEU A 38 -49.39 13.14 -12.64
N GLN A 39 -50.22 12.82 -11.64
CA GLN A 39 -49.80 12.75 -10.25
C GLN A 39 -48.79 11.61 -10.02
N GLU A 40 -49.02 10.44 -10.65
CA GLU A 40 -48.13 9.29 -10.58
C GLU A 40 -46.77 9.58 -11.23
N GLN A 41 -46.77 10.17 -12.43
CA GLN A 41 -45.54 10.56 -13.11
C GLN A 41 -44.74 11.59 -12.31
N ASN A 42 -45.42 12.57 -11.69
CA ASN A 42 -44.78 13.55 -10.83
C ASN A 42 -44.19 12.91 -9.56
N ALA A 43 -44.90 11.95 -8.96
CA ALA A 43 -44.42 11.21 -7.80
C ALA A 43 -43.18 10.37 -8.13
N GLU A 44 -43.17 9.69 -9.30
CA GLU A 44 -42.04 8.91 -9.77
C GLU A 44 -40.81 9.78 -10.05
N ASN A 45 -40.99 10.91 -10.75
CA ASN A 45 -39.91 11.87 -11.00
C ASN A 45 -39.31 12.39 -9.69
N ASN A 46 -40.16 12.78 -8.73
CA ASN A 46 -39.71 13.25 -7.41
C ASN A 46 -38.95 12.14 -6.65
N SER A 47 -39.40 10.89 -6.74
CA SER A 47 -38.70 9.75 -6.12
C SER A 47 -37.31 9.56 -6.72
N ASN A 48 -37.19 9.59 -8.06
CA ASN A 48 -35.92 9.41 -8.76
C ASN A 48 -34.93 10.55 -8.45
N GLU A 49 -35.41 11.80 -8.39
CA GLU A 49 -34.58 12.93 -7.96
C GLU A 49 -34.14 12.80 -6.49
N SER A 50 -35.03 12.36 -5.61
CA SER A 50 -34.69 12.06 -4.21
C SER A 50 -33.60 11.00 -4.10
N ASP A 51 -33.70 9.90 -4.86
CA ASP A 51 -32.68 8.85 -4.87
C ASP A 51 -31.32 9.35 -5.37
N LYS A 52 -31.30 10.20 -6.41
CA LYS A 52 -30.07 10.84 -6.88
C LYS A 52 -29.47 11.74 -5.81
N ILE A 53 -30.28 12.54 -5.13
CA ILE A 53 -29.84 13.41 -4.03
C ILE A 53 -29.27 12.58 -2.88
N GLN A 54 -29.91 11.47 -2.51
CA GLN A 54 -29.41 10.57 -1.47
C GLN A 54 -28.06 9.96 -1.86
N LYS A 55 -27.91 9.48 -3.10
CA LYS A 55 -26.62 8.98 -3.62
C LYS A 55 -25.53 10.05 -3.59
N LEU A 56 -25.86 11.29 -3.97
CA LEU A 56 -24.92 12.41 -3.90
C LEU A 56 -24.50 12.71 -2.45
N ARG A 57 -25.44 12.73 -1.50
CA ARG A 57 -25.14 12.92 -0.07
C ARG A 57 -24.23 11.83 0.48
N LEU A 58 -24.49 10.58 0.14
CA LEU A 58 -23.63 9.46 0.54
C LEU A 58 -22.22 9.60 -0.04
N THR A 59 -22.12 9.96 -1.32
CA THR A 59 -20.83 10.19 -1.98
C THR A 59 -20.05 11.35 -1.35
N LEU A 60 -20.74 12.45 -1.02
CA LEU A 60 -20.15 13.58 -0.31
C LEU A 60 -19.67 13.18 1.07
N SER A 61 -20.48 12.47 1.86
CA SER A 61 -20.10 12.00 3.19
C SER A 61 -18.87 11.07 3.14
N GLN A 62 -18.80 10.18 2.14
CA GLN A 62 -17.63 9.33 1.93
C GLN A 62 -16.39 10.16 1.58
N ARG A 63 -16.54 11.20 0.74
CA ARG A 63 -15.44 12.10 0.37
C ARG A 63 -14.98 12.99 1.53
N GLU A 64 -15.89 13.47 2.37
CA GLU A 64 -15.57 14.24 3.58
C GLU A 64 -14.77 13.39 4.57
N SER A 65 -15.23 12.17 4.82
CA SER A 65 -14.44 11.19 5.61
C SER A 65 -13.08 10.91 4.96
N GLN A 66 -13.00 10.90 3.63
CA GLN A 66 -11.72 10.77 2.93
C GLN A 66 -10.79 11.98 3.16
N ILE A 67 -11.34 13.18 3.29
CA ILE A 67 -10.53 14.36 3.60
C ILE A 67 -10.01 14.28 5.04
N ASP A 68 -10.87 13.86 5.98
CA ASP A 68 -10.51 13.78 7.40
C ASP A 68 -9.37 12.78 7.65
N HIS A 69 -9.38 11.59 7.03
CA HIS A 69 -8.27 10.64 7.22
C HIS A 69 -6.97 11.17 6.61
N LEU A 70 -7.01 11.82 5.45
CA LEU A 70 -5.81 12.40 4.83
C LEU A 70 -5.23 13.52 5.70
N GLN A 71 -6.08 14.34 6.33
CA GLN A 71 -5.63 15.36 7.28
C GLN A 71 -4.94 14.73 8.49
N LEU A 72 -5.51 13.64 9.03
CA LEU A 72 -4.92 12.91 10.14
C LEU A 72 -3.59 12.26 9.76
N GLU A 73 -3.51 11.61 8.59
CA GLU A 73 -2.27 11.01 8.07
C GLU A 73 -1.18 12.06 7.86
N MET A 74 -1.52 13.21 7.27
CA MET A 74 -0.59 14.33 7.11
C MET A 74 -0.06 14.83 8.45
N THR A 75 -0.92 14.95 9.46
CA THR A 75 -0.53 15.40 10.81
C THR A 75 0.42 14.41 11.48
N GLU A 76 0.16 13.10 11.34
CA GLU A 76 1.03 12.07 11.89
C GLU A 76 2.40 12.05 11.19
N LEU A 77 2.44 12.18 9.86
CA LEU A 77 3.70 12.26 9.11
C LEU A 77 4.51 13.50 9.48
N ILE A 78 3.87 14.65 9.71
CA ILE A 78 4.55 15.86 10.21
C ILE A 78 5.15 15.60 11.59
N ASN A 79 4.39 15.02 12.52
CA ASN A 79 4.88 14.68 13.86
C ASN A 79 6.06 13.69 13.81
N GLN A 80 5.98 12.68 12.94
CA GLN A 80 7.06 11.72 12.72
C GLN A 80 8.31 12.39 12.14
N GLY A 81 8.15 13.31 11.19
CA GLY A 81 9.24 14.11 10.65
C GLY A 81 9.92 14.97 11.71
N GLN A 82 9.15 15.63 12.58
CA GLN A 82 9.70 16.39 13.71
C GLN A 82 10.50 15.51 14.66
N ARG A 83 9.95 14.35 15.05
CA ARG A 83 10.65 13.38 15.90
C ARG A 83 11.95 12.87 15.28
N SER A 84 11.95 12.64 13.96
CA SER A 84 13.17 12.24 13.23
C SER A 84 14.23 13.35 13.21
N ASN A 85 13.81 14.61 13.12
CA ASN A 85 14.72 15.75 13.17
C ASN A 85 15.36 15.89 14.55
N GLU A 86 14.58 15.78 15.64
CA GLU A 86 15.09 15.79 17.01
C GLU A 86 16.10 14.66 17.26
N LEU A 87 15.78 13.44 16.81
CA LEU A 87 16.69 12.30 16.92
C LEU A 87 17.99 12.54 16.15
N SER A 88 17.91 13.18 14.98
CA SER A 88 19.08 13.51 14.16
C SER A 88 20.00 14.51 14.87
N GLU A 89 19.44 15.48 15.60
CA GLU A 89 20.22 16.43 16.41
C GLU A 89 20.91 15.73 17.59
N LEU A 90 20.20 14.85 18.31
CA LEU A 90 20.78 14.06 19.41
C LEU A 90 21.91 13.14 18.92
N VAL A 91 21.73 12.49 17.78
CA VAL A 91 22.77 11.65 17.18
C VAL A 91 24.00 12.49 16.83
N ARG A 92 23.80 13.73 16.34
CA ARG A 92 24.90 14.64 16.03
C ARG A 92 25.67 15.06 17.28
N ASP A 93 24.97 15.39 18.36
CA ASP A 93 25.59 15.78 19.63
C ASP A 93 26.34 14.61 20.28
N LEU A 94 25.72 13.43 20.34
CA LEU A 94 26.35 12.22 20.87
C LEU A 94 27.62 11.86 20.08
N LYS A 95 27.59 12.01 18.76
CA LYS A 95 28.77 11.79 17.90
C LYS A 95 29.88 12.79 18.20
N TYR A 96 29.55 14.05 18.51
CA TYR A 96 30.52 15.06 18.94
C TYR A 96 31.15 14.69 20.28
N GLU A 97 30.35 14.27 21.28
CA GLU A 97 30.85 13.82 22.58
C GLU A 97 31.79 12.61 22.46
N VAL A 98 31.39 11.60 21.70
CA VAL A 98 32.20 10.40 21.47
C VAL A 98 33.51 10.79 20.78
N GLY A 99 33.47 11.67 19.77
CA GLY A 99 34.67 12.15 19.09
C GLY A 99 35.63 12.91 20.03
N LYS A 100 35.10 13.71 20.95
CA LYS A 100 35.89 14.41 21.97
C LYS A 100 36.55 13.42 22.93
N LYS A 101 35.78 12.49 23.49
CA LYS A 101 36.30 11.46 24.42
C LYS A 101 37.33 10.56 23.73
N GLN A 102 37.10 10.19 22.46
CA GLN A 102 38.04 9.40 21.67
C GLN A 102 39.39 10.10 21.50
N LYS A 103 39.38 11.41 21.17
CA LYS A 103 40.62 12.21 21.08
C LYS A 103 41.36 12.27 22.40
N THR A 104 40.64 12.39 23.53
CA THR A 104 41.25 12.36 24.86
C THR A 104 41.89 11.00 25.15
N ILE A 105 41.21 9.89 24.84
CA ILE A 105 41.75 8.54 24.98
C ILE A 105 43.01 8.34 24.13
N THR A 106 43.00 8.79 22.87
CA THR A 106 44.17 8.71 21.99
C THR A 106 45.36 9.50 22.53
N ARG A 107 45.12 10.71 23.07
CA ARG A 107 46.19 11.51 23.70
C ARG A 107 46.77 10.81 24.93
N LEU A 108 45.90 10.37 25.84
CA LEU A 108 46.31 9.64 27.04
C LEU A 108 47.11 8.37 26.70
N ASN A 109 46.70 7.62 25.67
CA ASN A 109 47.41 6.42 25.24
C ASN A 109 48.79 6.76 24.63
N ASN A 110 48.88 7.81 23.80
CA ASN A 110 50.15 8.29 23.26
C ASN A 110 51.11 8.76 24.37
N ASP A 111 50.60 9.44 25.40
CA ASP A 111 51.41 9.87 26.55
C ASP A 111 51.87 8.67 27.39
N LEU A 112 51.02 7.64 27.57
CA LEU A 112 51.40 6.38 28.22
C LEU A 112 52.49 5.64 27.42
N THR A 113 52.36 5.56 26.10
CA THR A 113 53.34 4.89 25.22
C THR A 113 54.66 5.64 25.13
N GLN A 114 54.69 6.97 25.34
CA GLN A 114 55.93 7.73 25.51
C GLN A 114 56.53 7.63 26.92
N GLY A 115 55.72 7.36 27.95
CA GLY A 115 56.20 7.13 29.33
C GLY A 115 56.75 5.72 29.59
N GLN A 116 56.38 4.72 28.79
CA GLN A 116 56.80 3.33 28.96
C GLN A 116 57.99 2.96 28.03
N PHE A 117 59.16 3.51 28.32
CA PHE A 117 60.45 2.97 27.88
C PHE A 117 61.00 1.86 28.81
N VAL A 118 60.16 1.17 29.59
CA VAL A 118 60.59 -0.01 30.37
C VAL A 118 59.40 -0.95 30.58
N THR A 119 59.10 -1.80 29.61
CA THR A 119 58.55 -3.16 29.83
C THR A 119 58.43 -3.84 28.48
N GLY A 120 59.49 -4.55 28.08
CA GLY A 120 59.38 -5.55 27.03
C GLY A 120 58.40 -6.65 27.47
N GLU A 121 57.70 -7.21 26.49
CA GLU A 121 57.02 -8.51 26.57
C GLU A 121 55.63 -8.60 27.24
N LEU A 122 54.61 -7.81 26.86
CA LEU A 122 53.22 -8.29 26.99
C LEU A 122 52.13 -7.53 26.18
N LEU A 123 52.33 -7.21 24.90
CA LEU A 123 51.28 -6.51 24.11
C LEU A 123 51.12 -6.98 22.66
N LEU A 124 51.26 -8.29 22.39
CA LEU A 124 51.10 -8.81 21.02
C LEU A 124 49.72 -9.34 20.63
N PHE A 125 48.68 -9.29 21.47
CA PHE A 125 47.41 -9.98 21.13
C PHE A 125 46.11 -9.18 21.15
N VAL A 126 46.10 -7.88 21.43
CA VAL A 126 44.85 -7.13 21.42
C VAL A 126 44.92 -6.00 20.39
N SER A 127 44.06 -6.12 19.37
CA SER A 127 43.62 -5.06 18.46
C SER A 127 44.55 -4.62 17.33
N LYS A 128 44.80 -5.50 16.35
CA LYS A 128 45.10 -5.06 14.99
C LYS A 128 44.23 -5.82 13.98
N SER A 129 43.27 -5.09 13.40
CA SER A 129 42.63 -5.41 12.11
C SER A 129 41.43 -6.38 12.10
N LEU A 130 40.29 -5.95 12.66
CA LEU A 130 38.94 -6.37 12.22
C LEU A 130 38.47 -5.63 10.95
N VAL A 131 39.42 -5.14 10.15
CA VAL A 131 39.23 -4.68 8.78
C VAL A 131 40.26 -5.45 7.98
N VAL A 132 39.81 -6.23 7.01
CA VAL A 132 40.64 -7.11 6.18
C VAL A 132 41.83 -6.31 5.64
N HIS A 133 43.01 -6.56 6.21
CA HIS A 133 44.23 -5.81 5.90
C HIS A 133 44.75 -6.08 4.48
N ASN A 134 44.16 -7.03 3.76
CA ASN A 134 44.52 -7.37 2.39
C ASN A 134 43.26 -7.67 1.57
N TRP A 135 42.61 -6.64 1.01
CA TRP A 135 41.52 -6.84 0.03
C TRP A 135 42.05 -7.58 -1.23
N LYS A 136 43.34 -7.41 -1.56
CA LYS A 136 44.07 -8.21 -2.57
C LYS A 136 44.08 -9.72 -2.27
N ASP A 137 43.99 -10.14 -1.01
CA ASP A 137 43.92 -11.57 -0.62
C ASP A 137 42.48 -12.08 -0.47
N SER A 138 41.47 -11.22 -0.57
CA SER A 138 40.05 -11.62 -0.50
C SER A 138 39.67 -12.58 -1.63
N TRP A 139 40.44 -12.56 -2.72
CA TRP A 139 40.29 -13.48 -3.84
C TRP A 139 40.64 -14.94 -3.52
N LYS A 140 41.56 -15.18 -2.58
CA LYS A 140 41.90 -16.54 -2.14
C LYS A 140 40.75 -17.17 -1.33
N TRP A 141 40.01 -16.33 -0.61
CA TRP A 141 38.83 -16.75 0.15
C TRP A 141 37.65 -17.11 -0.75
N ILE A 142 37.39 -16.36 -1.83
CA ILE A 142 36.30 -16.69 -2.76
C ILE A 142 36.51 -18.05 -3.42
N SER A 143 37.76 -18.42 -3.71
CA SER A 143 38.08 -19.73 -4.28
C SER A 143 37.80 -20.87 -3.28
N ASN A 144 38.11 -20.66 -2.00
CA ASN A 144 37.81 -21.63 -0.94
C ASN A 144 36.28 -21.82 -0.76
N TRP A 145 35.51 -20.73 -0.86
CA TRP A 145 34.04 -20.78 -0.86
C TRP A 145 33.47 -21.46 -2.11
N ALA A 146 34.07 -21.27 -3.29
CA ALA A 146 33.65 -21.93 -4.52
C ALA A 146 33.88 -23.44 -4.47
N PHE A 147 35.04 -23.90 -3.98
CA PHE A 147 35.29 -25.33 -3.78
C PHE A 147 34.40 -25.92 -2.68
N GLY A 148 34.14 -25.18 -1.60
CA GLY A 148 33.20 -25.57 -0.55
C GLY A 148 31.77 -25.76 -1.08
N LEU A 149 31.27 -24.84 -1.91
CA LEU A 149 29.96 -24.95 -2.56
C LEU A 149 29.90 -26.13 -3.54
N VAL A 150 30.96 -26.38 -4.30
CA VAL A 150 31.05 -27.55 -5.20
C VAL A 150 31.00 -28.86 -4.41
N MET A 151 31.76 -28.97 -3.33
CA MET A 151 31.71 -30.15 -2.47
C MET A 151 30.37 -30.30 -1.76
N PHE A 152 29.75 -29.19 -1.35
CA PHE A 152 28.42 -29.20 -0.76
C PHE A 152 27.36 -29.74 -1.73
N PHE A 153 27.35 -29.28 -2.98
CA PHE A 153 26.48 -29.82 -4.04
C PHE A 153 26.84 -31.25 -4.46
N ALA A 154 28.08 -31.69 -4.25
CA ALA A 154 28.51 -33.05 -4.59
C ALA A 154 28.21 -34.08 -3.47
N VAL A 155 28.26 -33.68 -2.20
CA VAL A 155 28.13 -34.57 -1.03
C VAL A 155 26.71 -34.60 -0.48
N THR A 156 25.92 -33.55 -0.67
CA THR A 156 24.50 -33.57 -0.25
C THR A 156 23.66 -34.26 -1.31
N PRO A 157 23.01 -35.42 -1.01
CA PRO A 157 22.00 -35.97 -1.90
C PRO A 157 20.83 -34.97 -1.93
N ILE A 158 20.56 -34.43 -3.13
CA ILE A 158 19.55 -33.40 -3.38
C ILE A 158 18.18 -33.91 -2.87
N PRO A 159 17.53 -33.20 -1.92
CA PRO A 159 16.19 -33.57 -1.47
C PRO A 159 15.21 -33.51 -2.65
N PRO A 160 14.33 -34.51 -2.85
CA PRO A 160 13.38 -34.54 -3.96
C PRO A 160 12.41 -33.35 -4.00
N GLU A 161 12.28 -32.63 -2.88
CA GLU A 161 11.53 -31.36 -2.74
C GLU A 161 12.12 -30.21 -3.57
N LEU A 162 13.45 -30.19 -3.81
CA LEU A 162 14.13 -29.17 -4.62
C LEU A 162 14.18 -29.52 -6.12
N LEU A 163 14.01 -30.80 -6.47
CA LEU A 163 13.90 -31.26 -7.86
C LEU A 163 12.54 -30.93 -8.50
N ALA A 164 11.50 -30.73 -7.68
CA ALA A 164 10.17 -30.34 -8.16
C ALA A 164 10.05 -28.83 -8.46
N VAL A 165 10.88 -27.99 -7.80
CA VAL A 165 10.83 -26.53 -7.93
C VAL A 165 11.97 -25.98 -8.80
N LEU A 166 13.05 -26.74 -9.03
CA LEU A 166 14.20 -26.27 -9.79
C LEU A 166 14.26 -26.94 -11.19
N PRO A 167 13.88 -26.22 -12.26
CA PRO A 167 13.90 -26.74 -13.63
C PRO A 167 15.30 -27.16 -14.07
N GLU A 168 15.39 -28.18 -14.91
CA GLU A 168 16.63 -28.72 -15.51
C GLU A 168 17.54 -27.65 -16.13
N GLN A 169 16.95 -26.53 -16.57
CA GLN A 169 17.66 -25.37 -17.12
C GLN A 169 18.60 -24.71 -16.10
N PHE A 170 18.20 -24.61 -14.83
CA PHE A 170 18.98 -23.93 -13.78
C PHE A 170 20.24 -24.70 -13.36
N ARG A 171 20.27 -26.02 -13.57
CA ARG A 171 21.44 -26.86 -13.28
C ARG A 171 22.66 -26.44 -14.11
N PHE A 172 22.45 -26.15 -15.40
CA PHE A 172 23.51 -25.62 -16.26
C PHE A 172 23.96 -24.23 -15.81
N TYR A 173 23.04 -23.36 -15.39
CA TYR A 173 23.39 -22.03 -14.87
C TYR A 173 24.23 -22.10 -13.59
N VAL A 174 23.92 -23.01 -12.66
CA VAL A 174 24.71 -23.17 -11.43
C VAL A 174 26.12 -23.69 -11.72
N ILE A 175 26.24 -24.70 -12.59
CA ILE A 175 27.54 -25.25 -12.98
C ILE A 175 28.35 -24.20 -13.76
N ALA A 176 27.72 -23.47 -14.67
CA ALA A 176 28.34 -22.37 -15.42
C ALA A 176 28.76 -21.22 -14.50
N TRP A 177 27.94 -20.89 -13.50
CA TRP A 177 28.25 -19.85 -12.50
C TRP A 177 29.44 -20.24 -11.63
N ILE A 178 29.50 -21.50 -11.20
CA ILE A 178 30.62 -22.06 -10.44
C ILE A 178 31.90 -22.09 -11.30
N ALA A 179 31.80 -22.52 -12.56
CA ALA A 179 32.93 -22.53 -13.49
C ALA A 179 33.43 -21.10 -13.78
N PHE A 180 32.51 -20.14 -13.95
CA PHE A 180 32.81 -18.73 -14.11
C PHE A 180 33.48 -18.16 -12.86
N CYS A 181 32.96 -18.46 -11.66
CA CYS A 181 33.55 -18.04 -10.39
C CYS A 181 34.96 -18.61 -10.19
N GLY A 182 35.21 -19.87 -10.58
CA GLY A 182 36.54 -20.48 -10.60
C GLY A 182 37.49 -19.89 -11.65
N MET A 183 36.97 -19.44 -12.79
CA MET A 183 37.75 -18.81 -13.87
C MET A 183 38.15 -17.38 -13.51
N VAL A 184 37.20 -16.55 -13.06
CA VAL A 184 37.49 -15.25 -12.42
C VAL A 184 38.45 -15.50 -11.25
N GLY A 185 38.31 -16.67 -10.59
CA GLY A 185 39.13 -17.25 -9.51
C GLY A 185 40.61 -17.31 -9.81
N ARG A 186 40.95 -17.57 -11.06
CA ARG A 186 42.33 -17.55 -11.53
C ARG A 186 42.73 -16.24 -12.17
N TYR A 187 41.78 -15.52 -12.78
CA TYR A 187 42.07 -14.29 -13.51
C TYR A 187 42.52 -13.15 -12.59
N LEU A 188 41.91 -13.00 -11.41
CA LEU A 188 42.31 -11.98 -10.44
C LEU A 188 43.64 -12.28 -9.75
N ASN A 189 44.12 -13.53 -9.76
CA ASN A 189 45.47 -13.89 -9.31
C ASN A 189 46.55 -13.55 -10.36
N GLN A 190 46.18 -13.16 -11.59
CA GLN A 190 47.14 -12.82 -12.66
C GLN A 190 47.25 -11.32 -12.98
N SER A 191 46.33 -10.48 -12.51
CA SER A 191 46.49 -9.02 -12.66
C SER A 191 47.46 -8.49 -11.59
N LYS A 192 48.70 -8.21 -12.01
CA LYS A 192 49.73 -7.55 -11.19
C LYS A 192 49.21 -6.27 -10.53
#